data_AF-A0A2I0HIH3-F1
#
_entry.id   AF-A0A2I0HIH3-F1
#
_cell.length_a   1.000
_cell.length_b   1.000
_cell.length_c   1.000
_cell.angle_alpha   90.00
_cell.angle_beta   90.00
_cell.angle_gamma   90.00
#
_symmetry.space_group_name_H-M   'P 1'
#
loop_
_entity.id
_entity.type
_entity.pdbx_description
1 polymer ?
#
loop_
_entity_poly.entity_id
_entity_poly.type
_entity_poly.pdbx_seq_one_letter_code
_entity_poly.pdbx_strand_id
1 'polypeptide(L)' 'MLVSNHQYKYANHSTSNYNNTGKASLEFQLINQRADFSFALFSGGLSNPKLVALSNSITYANPKAPLYPRLAQGKAWDE' A
#
# COMPACT_ATOMS: atom_id res chain seq x y z
N MET A 1 11.99 0.28 5.77
CA MET A 1 10.65 0.85 5.52
C MET A 1 10.09 0.19 4.28
N LEU A 2 8.87 -0.31 4.30
CA LEU A 2 8.24 -0.93 3.15
C LEU A 2 7.10 -0.03 2.64
N VAL A 3 7.13 0.29 1.35
CA VAL A 3 6.25 1.28 0.71
C VAL A 3 5.40 0.60 -0.35
N SER A 4 4.10 0.90 -0.34
CA SER A 4 3.20 0.78 -1.49
C SER A 4 2.86 2.19 -1.99
N ASN A 5 2.36 2.33 -3.23
CA ASN A 5 2.16 3.60 -3.93
C ASN A 5 1.55 4.73 -3.05
N HIS A 6 0.66 4.41 -2.10
CA HIS A 6 -0.01 5.39 -1.22
C HIS A 6 0.22 5.21 0.29
N GLN A 7 0.96 4.18 0.74
CA GLN A 7 1.11 3.88 2.18
C GLN A 7 2.49 3.30 2.47
N TYR A 8 3.00 3.49 3.69
CA TYR A 8 4.23 2.84 4.14
C TYR A 8 4.12 2.34 5.57
N LYS A 9 4.91 1.32 5.90
CA LYS A 9 5.12 0.85 7.28
C LYS A 9 6.61 0.69 7.55
N TYR A 10 7.01 0.88 8.81
CA TYR A 10 8.35 0.49 9.23
C TYR A 10 8.47 -1.02 9.31
N ALA A 11 9.66 -1.54 8.99
CA ALA A 11 9.89 -2.99 8.96
C ALA A 11 9.76 -3.64 10.35
N ASN A 12 9.96 -2.88 11.42
CA ASN A 12 9.78 -3.32 12.80
C ASN A 12 8.36 -3.11 13.35
N HIS A 13 7.38 -2.68 12.53
CA HIS A 13 6.05 -2.32 13.00
C HIS A 13 5.30 -3.48 13.67
N SER A 14 5.31 -4.66 13.05
CA SER A 14 4.69 -5.90 13.56
C SER A 14 5.68 -6.85 14.20
N THR A 15 6.99 -6.67 13.95
CA THR A 15 8.05 -7.55 14.46
C THR A 15 9.10 -6.71 15.17
N SER A 16 8.98 -6.58 16.49
CA SER A 16 9.89 -5.76 17.32
C SER A 16 11.36 -6.16 17.18
N ASN A 17 11.63 -7.45 16.98
CA ASN A 17 12.98 -8.00 16.86
C ASN A 17 13.61 -7.87 15.46
N TYR A 18 12.97 -7.17 14.52
CA TYR A 18 13.50 -6.96 13.16
C TYR A 18 14.94 -6.42 13.15
N ASN A 19 15.29 -5.52 14.08
CA ASN A 19 16.63 -4.93 14.13
C ASN A 19 17.74 -5.97 14.41
N ASN A 20 17.40 -7.07 15.06
CA ASN A 20 18.35 -8.14 15.38
C ASN A 20 18.33 -9.26 14.33
N THR A 21 17.15 -9.58 13.78
CA THR A 21 16.97 -10.74 12.89
C THR A 21 17.02 -10.40 11.41
N GLY A 22 16.75 -9.14 11.04
CA GLY A 22 16.52 -8.71 9.66
C GLY A 22 15.26 -9.30 9.02
N LYS A 23 14.40 -9.98 9.80
CA LYS A 23 13.21 -10.67 9.31
C LYS A 23 11.95 -10.02 9.88
N ALA A 24 11.00 -9.73 9.01
CA ALA A 24 9.68 -9.21 9.39
C ALA A 24 8.63 -9.65 8.37
N SER A 25 7.37 -9.71 8.82
CA SER A 25 6.20 -9.83 7.96
C SER A 25 5.28 -8.65 8.22
N LEU A 26 4.81 -7.99 7.17
CA LEU A 26 3.93 -6.84 7.24
C LEU A 26 2.64 -7.12 6.47
N GLU A 27 1.51 -6.79 7.07
CA GLU A 27 0.20 -6.94 6.45
C GLU A 27 -0.32 -5.59 5.97
N PHE A 28 -0.83 -5.55 4.75
CA PHE A 28 -1.45 -4.37 4.15
C PHE A 28 -2.84 -4.74 3.63
N GLN A 29 -3.84 -3.96 4.01
CA GLN A 29 -5.14 -4.02 3.36
C GLN A 29 -5.12 -3.08 2.16
N LEU A 30 -5.08 -3.66 0.96
CA LEU A 30 -5.11 -2.89 -0.28
C LEU A 30 -6.56 -2.59 -0.65
N ILE A 31 -6.76 -1.51 -1.41
CA ILE A 31 -8.02 -1.20 -2.07
C ILE A 31 -7.80 -1.14 -3.58
N ASN A 32 -8.79 -1.56 -4.36
CA ASN A 32 -8.66 -1.52 -5.81
C ASN A 32 -8.67 -0.07 -6.29
N GLN A 33 -7.56 0.39 -6.85
CA GLN A 33 -7.40 1.73 -7.41
C GLN A 33 -7.07 1.69 -8.92
N ARG A 34 -7.44 0.60 -9.59
CA ARG A 34 -7.27 0.42 -11.05
C ARG A 34 -5.82 0.35 -11.53
N ALA A 35 -4.88 0.08 -10.63
CA ALA A 35 -3.46 -0.07 -10.90
C ALA A 35 -2.90 -1.30 -10.17
N ASP A 36 -1.77 -1.78 -10.66
CA ASP A 36 -1.01 -2.85 -10.02
C ASP A 36 -0.22 -2.30 -8.82
N PHE A 37 0.12 -3.18 -7.89
CA PHE A 37 0.90 -2.87 -6.69
C PHE A 37 2.23 -3.59 -6.72
N SER A 38 3.28 -2.90 -6.31
CA SER A 38 4.55 -3.50 -5.92
C SER A 38 5.00 -2.88 -4.62
N PHE A 39 5.80 -3.62 -3.86
CA PHE A 39 6.30 -3.20 -2.56
C PHE A 39 7.80 -3.02 -2.63
N ALA A 40 8.28 -1.87 -2.15
CA ALA A 40 9.70 -1.57 -2.11
C ALA A 40 10.19 -1.49 -0.67
N LEU A 41 11.31 -2.17 -0.38
CA LEU A 41 12.01 -2.09 0.89
C LEU A 41 13.12 -1.04 0.80
N PHE A 42 13.11 -0.09 1.73
CA PHE A 42 14.08 0.98 1.85
C PHE A 42 14.84 0.93 3.19
N SER A 43 16.12 1.30 3.15
CA SER A 43 16.95 1.67 4.30
C SER A 43 17.17 3.19 4.35
N GLY A 44 17.84 3.70 5.40
CA GLY A 44 18.22 5.12 5.49
C GLY A 44 17.11 6.07 5.99
N GLY A 45 15.96 5.52 6.41
CA GLY A 45 14.85 6.29 6.94
C GLY A 45 14.09 7.08 5.87
N LEU A 46 13.20 7.98 6.30
CA LEU A 46 12.42 8.83 5.40
C LEU A 46 13.23 9.99 4.80
N SER A 47 14.25 10.46 5.50
CA SER A 47 15.07 11.61 5.09
C SER A 47 16.08 11.27 3.99
N ASN A 48 16.63 10.05 4.00
CA ASN A 48 17.58 9.60 2.99
C ASN A 48 17.28 8.14 2.56
N PRO A 49 16.15 7.92 1.89
CA PRO A 49 15.70 6.58 1.55
C PRO A 49 16.61 5.96 0.49
N LYS A 50 17.07 4.73 0.75
CA LYS A 50 17.84 3.93 -0.21
C LYS A 50 17.09 2.64 -0.49
N LEU A 51 16.78 2.39 -1.77
CA LEU A 51 16.12 1.16 -2.20
C LEU A 51 17.04 -0.04 -1.93
N VAL A 52 16.48 -1.07 -1.29
CA VAL A 52 17.17 -2.32 -0.94
C VAL A 52 16.62 -3.48 -1.76
N ALA A 53 15.29 -3.55 -1.89
CA ALA A 53 14.62 -4.62 -2.64
C ALA A 53 13.26 -4.16 -3.18
N LEU A 54 12.80 -4.83 -4.24
CA LEU A 54 11.48 -4.64 -4.84
C LEU A 54 10.78 -6.00 -4.94
N SER A 55 9.50 -6.06 -4.60
CA SER A 55 8.70 -7.28 -4.72
C SER A 55 8.23 -7.52 -6.16
N ASN A 56 7.66 -8.70 -6.40
CA ASN A 56 6.82 -8.92 -7.57
C ASN A 56 5.61 -7.97 -7.57
N SER A 57 5.08 -7.72 -8.77
CA SER A 57 3.82 -7.00 -8.94
C SER A 57 2.63 -7.91 -8.61
N ILE A 58 1.59 -7.33 -8.03
CA ILE A 58 0.29 -7.97 -7.77
C ILE A 58 -0.83 -7.06 -8.27
N THR A 59 -1.91 -7.66 -8.78
CA THR A 59 -3.05 -6.91 -9.32
C THR A 59 -4.36 -7.52 -8.87
N TYR A 60 -5.42 -6.72 -8.87
CA TYR A 60 -6.78 -7.21 -8.63
C TYR A 60 -7.25 -8.03 -9.83
N ALA A 61 -8.11 -9.04 -9.60
CA ALA A 61 -8.66 -9.85 -10.69
C ALA A 61 -9.41 -9.02 -11.75
N ASN A 62 -10.08 -7.94 -11.33
CA ASN A 62 -10.65 -6.93 -12.22
C ASN A 62 -10.26 -5.52 -11.76
N PRO A 63 -9.13 -4.96 -12.24
CA PRO A 63 -8.70 -3.61 -11.87
C PRO A 63 -9.69 -2.54 -12.32
N LYS A 64 -10.48 -2.79 -13.38
CA LYS A 64 -11.38 -1.80 -13.98
C LYS A 64 -12.81 -1.83 -13.42
N ALA A 65 -13.09 -2.62 -12.39
CA ALA A 65 -14.42 -2.70 -11.77
C ALA A 65 -14.98 -1.30 -11.40
N PRO A 66 -16.31 -1.08 -11.44
CA PRO A 66 -16.94 0.08 -10.81
C PRO A 66 -16.66 0.05 -9.31
N LEU A 67 -16.22 1.17 -8.73
CA LEU A 67 -15.71 1.22 -7.36
C LEU A 67 -16.25 2.44 -6.63
N TYR A 68 -16.63 2.22 -5.36
CA TYR A 68 -16.98 3.24 -4.37
C TYR A 68 -18.01 4.29 -4.85
N PRO A 69 -19.22 3.88 -5.31
CA PRO A 69 -20.27 4.84 -5.64
C PRO A 69 -20.60 5.68 -4.41
N ARG A 70 -20.92 6.96 -4.65
CA ARG A 70 -21.37 7.89 -3.62
C ARG A 70 -22.71 8.45 -4.06
N LEU A 71 -23.64 8.53 -3.12
CA LEU A 71 -24.93 9.17 -3.34
C LEU A 71 -24.77 10.67 -3.10
N ALA A 72 -25.43 11.46 -3.94
CA ALA A 72 -25.59 12.90 -3.79
C ALA A 72 -26.96 13.26 -4.33
N GLN A 73 -27.65 14.21 -3.67
CA GLN A 73 -28.88 14.77 -4.23
C GLN A 73 -28.54 15.49 -5.54
N GLY A 74 -29.36 15.27 -6.55
CA GLY A 74 -29.28 15.97 -7.81
C GLY A 74 -29.73 17.42 -7.70
N LYS A 75 -30.08 18.02 -8.84
CA LYS A 75 -30.46 19.43 -8.88
C LYS A 75 -31.87 19.65 -8.35
N ALA A 76 -32.74 18.66 -8.53
CA ALA A 76 -34.11 18.69 -8.01
C ALA A 76 -34.19 18.03 -6.63
N TRP A 77 -35.33 18.21 -5.96
CA TRP A 77 -35.58 17.58 -4.66
C TRP A 77 -35.89 16.07 -4.79
N ASP A 78 -36.26 15.65 -5.99
CA ASP A 78 -36.61 14.29 -6.41
C ASP A 78 -35.54 13.64 -7.31
N GLU A 79 -34.33 14.20 -7.33
CA GLU A 79 -33.15 13.68 -8.06
C GLU A 79 -32.06 13.19 -7.11
#